data_AF-A0A369S0C3-F1
#
_entry.id   AF-A0A369S0C3-F1
#
_cell.length_a   1.000
_cell.length_b   1.000
_cell.length_c   1.000
_cell.angle_alpha   90.00
_cell.angle_beta   90.00
_cell.angle_gamma   90.00
#
_symmetry.space_group_name_H-M   'P 1'
#
loop_
_entity.id
_entity.type
_entity.pdbx_description
1 polymer ?
#
loop_
_entity_poly.entity_id
_entity_poly.type
_entity_poly.pdbx_seq_one_letter_code
_entity_poly.pdbx_strand_id
1 'polypeptide(L)'
;MDKKLLISFLILMAIVSSSCSFMDDNRSDEYVGAPVAEKETDTSTKKLLNRIKKLKKKVKDLQEKVSIMSKSVTSNTYRIKAADKSVLLINQQLLNITGYIPAQFQKINRRIDQLSQQVISANGRLITRCRVCLLVTGPYDQCQGNRNTCSGWSTSPQYTQTYRDDTDHRSDGCYMRWKIECQ
;
A
#
# COMPACT_ATOMS: atom_id res chain seq x y z
N MET A 1 12.15 9.10 -11.79
CA MET A 1 12.22 10.53 -12.16
C MET A 1 11.34 10.74 -13.37
N ASP A 2 10.30 11.58 -13.25
CA ASP A 2 9.29 11.75 -14.32
C ASP A 2 9.92 12.39 -15.55
N LYS A 3 9.76 11.74 -16.71
CA LYS A 3 10.33 12.20 -18.00
C LYS A 3 9.84 13.60 -18.34
N LYS A 4 8.64 13.99 -17.90
CA LYS A 4 8.09 15.33 -18.14
C LYS A 4 8.86 16.43 -17.40
N LEU A 5 9.32 16.16 -16.18
CA LEU A 5 10.06 17.14 -15.39
C LEU A 5 11.47 17.37 -15.94
N LEU A 6 12.11 16.30 -16.45
CA LEU A 6 13.43 16.37 -17.09
C LEU A 6 13.38 17.20 -18.38
N ILE A 7 12.33 17.02 -19.19
CA ILE A 7 12.14 17.77 -20.44
C ILE A 7 11.91 19.26 -20.15
N SER A 8 11.05 19.60 -19.19
CA SER A 8 10.84 21.01 -18.81
C SER A 8 12.11 21.68 -18.29
N PHE A 9 12.95 20.95 -17.54
CA PHE A 9 14.21 21.49 -17.03
C PHE A 9 15.25 21.69 -18.13
N LEU A 10 15.34 20.76 -19.10
CA LEU A 10 16.23 20.88 -20.26
C LEU A 10 15.83 22.05 -21.17
N ILE A 11 14.53 22.28 -21.38
CA ILE A 11 14.03 23.43 -22.14
C ILE A 11 14.41 24.75 -21.45
N LEU A 12 14.24 24.85 -20.13
CA LEU A 12 14.64 26.03 -19.35
C LEU A 12 16.16 26.28 -19.42
N MET A 13 16.97 25.24 -19.30
CA MET A 13 18.43 25.37 -19.39
C MET A 13 18.88 25.81 -20.79
N ALA A 14 18.26 25.27 -21.85
CA ALA A 14 18.55 25.65 -23.23
C ALA A 14 18.24 27.14 -23.50
N ILE A 15 17.13 27.65 -22.96
CA ILE A 15 16.74 29.07 -23.10
C ILE A 15 17.75 29.98 -22.38
N VAL A 16 18.23 29.57 -21.20
CA VAL A 16 19.20 30.36 -20.42
C VAL A 16 20.58 30.36 -21.09
N SER A 17 21.04 29.22 -21.62
CA SER A 17 22.35 29.14 -22.31
C SER A 17 22.39 29.95 -23.61
N SER A 18 21.27 30.06 -24.32
CA SER A 18 21.21 30.83 -25.57
C SER A 18 21.26 32.35 -25.36
N SER A 19 21.17 32.82 -24.11
CA SER A 19 21.15 34.25 -23.77
C SER A 19 22.51 34.84 -23.36
N CYS A 20 23.56 34.00 -23.25
CA CYS A 20 24.88 34.44 -22.76
C CYS A 20 25.93 34.71 -23.86
N SER A 21 25.63 34.49 -25.14
CA SER A 21 26.63 34.62 -26.24
C SER A 21 26.56 35.94 -27.03
N PHE A 22 25.89 36.98 -26.52
CA PHE A 22 25.63 38.22 -27.29
C PHE A 22 26.29 39.49 -26.71
N MET A 23 27.52 39.41 -26.22
CA MET A 23 28.33 40.59 -25.87
C MET A 23 29.80 40.22 -26.01
N ASP A 24 30.40 40.49 -27.17
CA ASP A 24 31.81 40.92 -27.32
C ASP A 24 32.15 40.99 -28.82
N ASP A 25 31.75 42.09 -29.47
CA ASP A 25 32.38 42.57 -30.69
C ASP A 25 32.32 44.10 -30.68
N ASN A 26 33.05 44.70 -29.73
CA ASN A 26 33.41 46.12 -29.81
C ASN A 26 34.62 46.24 -30.75
N ARG A 27 34.38 46.12 -32.05
CA ARG A 27 35.31 46.57 -33.09
C ARG A 27 34.85 47.95 -33.55
N SER A 28 35.37 48.98 -32.91
CA SER A 28 35.19 50.37 -33.33
C SER A 28 36.29 50.71 -34.32
N ASP A 29 36.00 50.57 -35.61
CA ASP A 29 36.79 51.18 -36.68
C ASP A 29 36.57 52.71 -36.65
N GLU A 30 37.67 53.43 -36.80
CA GLU A 30 37.82 54.88 -36.67
C GLU A 30 37.18 55.59 -37.87
N TYR A 31 35.96 56.08 -37.71
CA TYR A 31 35.27 56.93 -38.71
C TYR A 31 35.47 58.41 -38.36
N VAL A 32 36.31 59.10 -39.13
CA VAL A 32 36.49 60.55 -39.10
C VAL A 32 35.36 61.18 -39.93
N GLY A 33 34.34 61.74 -39.26
CA GLY A 33 33.13 62.30 -39.87
C GLY A 33 32.81 63.72 -39.37
N ALA A 34 32.49 64.59 -40.32
CA ALA A 34 32.31 66.04 -40.26
C ALA A 34 31.35 66.59 -39.15
N PRO A 35 31.51 67.87 -38.76
CA PRO A 35 30.66 68.53 -37.76
C PRO A 35 29.25 68.80 -38.32
N VAL A 36 28.26 68.05 -37.83
CA VAL A 36 26.83 68.28 -38.10
C VAL A 36 26.24 69.08 -36.93
N ALA A 37 25.55 70.17 -37.24
CA ALA A 37 24.90 71.05 -36.28
C ALA A 37 23.82 70.31 -35.48
N GLU A 38 24.07 70.18 -34.19
CA GLU A 38 23.32 69.38 -33.22
C GLU A 38 22.35 70.29 -32.45
N LYS A 39 21.07 70.36 -32.87
CA LYS A 39 19.99 70.93 -32.03
C LYS A 39 18.69 70.17 -32.24
N GLU A 40 18.06 69.80 -31.11
CA GLU A 40 16.69 69.27 -30.94
C GLU A 40 16.42 67.74 -30.91
N THR A 41 17.27 66.94 -30.25
CA THR A 41 16.95 65.51 -29.94
C THR A 41 16.85 65.16 -28.44
N ASP A 42 16.84 66.15 -27.54
CA ASP A 42 17.21 65.95 -26.12
C ASP A 42 16.10 65.35 -25.20
N THR A 43 14.82 65.59 -25.45
CA THR A 43 13.76 65.16 -24.51
C THR A 43 13.38 63.67 -24.65
N SER A 44 13.35 63.16 -25.88
CA SER A 44 12.96 61.77 -26.17
C SER A 44 14.04 60.77 -25.71
N THR A 45 15.31 61.10 -25.94
CA THR A 45 16.48 60.32 -25.50
C THR A 45 16.56 60.22 -23.99
N LYS A 46 16.36 61.32 -23.24
CA LYS A 46 16.32 61.30 -21.76
C LYS A 46 15.25 60.35 -21.21
N LYS A 47 14.03 60.37 -21.78
CA LYS A 47 12.94 59.47 -21.40
C LYS A 47 13.28 58.00 -21.66
N LEU A 48 13.93 57.71 -22.79
CA LEU A 48 14.38 56.37 -23.15
C LEU A 48 15.47 55.88 -22.19
N LEU A 49 16.45 56.72 -21.87
CA LEU A 49 17.55 56.40 -20.95
C LEU A 49 17.04 56.01 -19.55
N ASN A 50 16.03 56.73 -19.04
CA ASN A 50 15.40 56.41 -17.75
C ASN A 50 14.66 55.07 -17.78
N ARG A 51 14.00 54.74 -18.90
CA ARG A 51 13.38 53.42 -19.10
C ARG A 51 14.42 52.30 -19.10
N ILE A 52 15.54 52.50 -19.80
CA ILE A 52 16.66 51.53 -19.83
C ILE A 52 17.23 51.31 -18.42
N LYS A 53 17.48 52.38 -17.66
CA LYS A 53 17.95 52.27 -16.26
C LYS A 53 16.96 51.48 -15.39
N LYS A 54 15.66 51.75 -15.53
CA LYS A 54 14.60 51.03 -14.80
C LYS A 54 14.54 49.55 -15.18
N LEU A 55 14.69 49.22 -16.47
CA LEU A 55 14.74 47.84 -16.96
C LEU A 55 15.99 47.11 -16.46
N LYS A 56 17.16 47.73 -16.52
CA LYS A 56 18.42 47.15 -16.02
C LYS A 56 18.32 46.80 -14.53
N LYS A 57 17.69 47.66 -13.72
CA LYS A 57 17.41 47.37 -12.30
C LYS A 57 16.49 46.15 -12.12
N LYS A 58 15.41 46.06 -12.91
CA LYS A 58 14.49 44.90 -12.87
C LYS A 58 15.18 43.59 -13.28
N VAL A 59 16.02 43.63 -14.31
CA VAL A 59 16.78 42.46 -14.76
C VAL A 59 17.70 41.95 -13.64
N LYS A 60 18.41 42.85 -12.96
CA LYS A 60 19.27 42.50 -11.83
C LYS A 60 18.49 41.86 -10.66
N ASP A 61 17.34 42.43 -10.30
CA ASP A 61 16.45 41.87 -9.26
C ASP A 61 15.92 40.48 -9.63
N LEU A 62 15.55 40.28 -10.89
CA LEU A 62 15.11 38.96 -11.39
C LEU A 62 16.25 37.94 -11.39
N GLN A 63 17.46 38.34 -11.80
CA GLN A 63 18.64 37.47 -11.76
C GLN A 63 18.95 37.00 -10.33
N GLU A 64 18.84 37.90 -9.34
CA GLU A 64 19.02 37.56 -7.93
C GLU A 64 17.95 36.57 -7.44
N LYS A 65 16.67 36.82 -7.77
CA LYS A 65 15.57 35.90 -7.44
C LYS A 65 15.75 34.52 -8.06
N VAL A 66 16.18 34.44 -9.32
CA VAL A 66 16.48 33.17 -10.00
C VAL A 66 17.63 32.45 -9.32
N SER A 67 18.68 33.17 -8.90
CA SER A 67 19.80 32.58 -8.15
C SER A 67 19.36 31.98 -6.80
N ILE A 68 18.53 32.70 -6.05
CA ILE A 68 17.95 32.20 -4.79
C ILE A 68 17.08 30.97 -5.03
N MET A 69 16.21 31.02 -6.04
CA MET A 69 15.32 29.92 -6.39
C MET A 69 16.10 28.66 -6.80
N SER A 70 17.16 28.82 -7.60
CA SER A 70 18.04 27.72 -8.03
C SER A 70 18.71 27.01 -6.84
N LYS A 71 19.19 27.77 -5.85
CA LYS A 71 19.76 27.21 -4.62
C LYS A 71 18.71 26.43 -3.81
N SER A 72 17.50 26.97 -3.69
CA SER A 72 16.39 26.31 -3.00
C SER A 72 15.98 24.99 -3.67
N VAL A 73 15.84 24.97 -4.99
CA VAL A 73 15.52 23.77 -5.78
C VAL A 73 16.62 22.71 -5.62
N THR A 74 17.89 23.11 -5.66
CA THR A 74 19.03 22.21 -5.49
C THR A 74 19.02 21.57 -4.09
N SER A 75 18.84 22.37 -3.04
CA SER A 75 18.73 21.87 -1.65
C SER A 75 17.57 20.89 -1.47
N ASN A 76 16.38 21.23 -1.98
CA ASN A 76 15.21 20.36 -1.91
C ASN A 76 15.42 19.05 -2.69
N THR A 77 16.12 19.09 -3.82
CA THR A 77 16.45 17.88 -4.60
C THR A 77 17.31 16.92 -3.79
N TYR A 78 18.31 17.42 -3.04
CA TYR A 78 19.12 16.58 -2.16
C TYR A 78 18.29 15.96 -1.02
N ARG A 79 17.38 16.74 -0.41
CA ARG A 79 16.48 16.24 0.64
C ARG A 79 15.55 15.13 0.12
N ILE A 80 15.01 15.28 -1.08
CA ILE A 80 14.16 14.26 -1.73
C ILE A 80 14.97 12.98 -2.00
N LYS A 81 16.19 13.08 -2.53
CA LYS A 81 17.07 11.92 -2.76
C LYS A 81 17.44 11.20 -1.47
N ALA A 82 17.67 11.93 -0.38
CA ALA A 82 17.95 11.34 0.93
C ALA A 82 16.72 10.60 1.48
N ALA A 83 15.52 11.17 1.34
CA ALA A 83 14.27 10.53 1.74
C ALA A 83 14.00 9.24 0.94
N ASP A 84 14.27 9.23 -0.36
CA ASP A 84 14.12 8.05 -1.24
C ASP A 84 15.00 6.87 -0.77
N LYS A 85 16.25 7.17 -0.37
CA LYS A 85 17.15 6.15 0.20
C LYS A 85 16.62 5.58 1.52
N SER A 86 16.05 6.42 2.39
CA SER A 86 15.44 5.97 3.65
C SER A 86 14.21 5.10 3.40
N VAL A 87 13.35 5.46 2.43
CA VAL A 87 12.19 4.64 2.04
C VAL A 87 12.63 3.28 1.52
N LEU A 88 13.69 3.22 0.73
CA LEU A 88 14.24 1.96 0.22
C LEU A 88 14.78 1.06 1.35
N LEU A 89 15.42 1.65 2.36
CA LEU A 89 15.87 0.90 3.55
C LEU A 89 14.69 0.36 4.37
N ILE A 90 13.64 1.16 4.57
CA ILE A 90 12.42 0.73 5.27
C ILE A 90 11.76 -0.43 4.54
N ASN A 91 11.65 -0.36 3.20
CA ASN A 91 11.08 -1.44 2.40
C ASN A 91 11.90 -2.74 2.52
N GLN A 92 13.23 -2.63 2.53
CA GLN A 92 14.09 -3.80 2.75
C GLN A 92 13.90 -4.43 4.14
N GLN A 93 13.76 -3.59 5.17
CA GLN A 93 13.47 -4.07 6.53
C GLN A 93 12.11 -4.76 6.62
N LEU A 94 11.08 -4.21 5.96
CA LEU A 94 9.75 -4.81 5.89
C LEU A 94 9.80 -6.18 5.21
N LEU A 95 10.52 -6.32 4.09
CA LEU A 95 10.69 -7.61 3.42
C LEU A 95 11.30 -8.68 4.36
N ASN A 96 12.31 -8.30 5.13
CA ASN A 96 12.94 -9.20 6.11
C ASN A 96 11.95 -9.62 7.21
N ILE A 97 11.12 -8.70 7.71
CA ILE A 97 10.08 -8.99 8.72
C ILE A 97 9.00 -9.90 8.15
N THR A 98 8.55 -9.63 6.92
CA THR A 98 7.52 -10.44 6.26
C THR A 98 7.95 -11.88 6.00
N GLY A 99 9.25 -12.14 5.84
CA GLY A 99 9.77 -13.52 5.75
C GLY A 99 9.85 -14.24 7.11
N TYR A 100 10.09 -13.51 8.20
CA TYR A 100 10.27 -14.09 9.54
C TYR A 100 8.95 -14.59 10.15
N ILE A 101 7.86 -13.84 10.01
CA ILE A 101 6.57 -14.16 10.65
C ILE A 101 5.99 -15.51 10.16
N PRO A 102 5.90 -15.80 8.85
CA PRO A 102 5.38 -17.07 8.35
C PRO A 102 6.19 -18.28 8.82
N ALA A 103 7.53 -18.14 8.90
CA ALA A 103 8.40 -19.21 9.37
C ALA A 103 8.15 -19.54 10.85
N GLN A 104 7.94 -18.52 11.70
CA GLN A 104 7.57 -18.74 13.10
C GLN A 104 6.18 -19.35 13.23
N PHE A 105 5.21 -18.88 12.44
CA PHE A 105 3.85 -19.43 12.42
C PHE A 105 3.86 -20.91 12.03
N GLN A 106 4.61 -21.29 11.01
CA GLN A 106 4.76 -22.69 10.60
C GLN A 106 5.37 -23.55 11.72
N LYS A 107 6.35 -23.03 12.47
CA LYS A 107 6.96 -23.72 13.61
C LYS A 107 5.96 -23.94 14.76
N ILE A 108 5.09 -22.95 15.01
CA ILE A 108 4.02 -23.06 16.01
C ILE A 108 3.01 -24.13 15.60
N ASN A 109 2.54 -24.11 14.35
CA ASN A 109 1.57 -25.10 13.87
C ASN A 109 2.10 -26.54 13.98
N ARG A 110 3.37 -26.77 13.63
CA ARG A 110 3.99 -28.09 13.82
C ARG A 110 3.99 -28.53 15.29
N ARG A 111 4.19 -27.61 16.25
CA ARG A 111 4.11 -27.93 17.68
C ARG A 111 2.68 -28.22 18.12
N ILE A 112 1.70 -27.47 17.61
CA ILE A 112 0.29 -27.72 17.86
C ILE A 112 -0.08 -29.13 17.37
N ASP A 113 0.34 -29.50 16.16
CA ASP A 113 0.10 -30.83 15.61
C ASP A 113 0.74 -31.92 16.47
N GLN A 114 2.00 -31.72 16.89
CA GLN A 114 2.71 -32.65 17.78
C GLN A 114 1.99 -32.82 19.12
N LEU A 115 1.54 -31.72 19.74
CA LEU A 115 0.80 -31.75 20.99
C LEU A 115 -0.57 -32.42 20.82
N SER A 116 -1.27 -32.15 19.72
CA SER A 116 -2.54 -32.80 19.40
C SER A 116 -2.37 -34.32 19.31
N GLN A 117 -1.34 -34.79 18.60
CA GLN A 117 -1.02 -36.22 18.52
C GLN A 117 -0.64 -36.81 19.88
N GLN A 118 0.12 -36.08 20.71
CA GLN A 118 0.42 -36.53 22.07
C GLN A 118 -0.84 -36.68 22.92
N VAL A 119 -1.75 -35.70 22.89
CA VAL A 119 -3.03 -35.75 23.61
C VAL A 119 -3.91 -36.91 23.12
N ILE A 120 -4.00 -37.10 21.80
CA ILE A 120 -4.75 -38.22 21.21
C ILE A 120 -4.13 -39.56 21.65
N SER A 121 -2.80 -39.70 21.65
CA SER A 121 -2.15 -40.93 22.09
C SER A 121 -2.26 -41.19 23.59
N ALA A 122 -2.26 -40.14 24.41
CA ALA A 122 -2.40 -40.22 25.87
C ALA A 122 -3.84 -40.58 26.27
N ASN A 123 -4.84 -40.04 25.56
CA ASN A 123 -6.26 -40.29 25.83
C ASN A 123 -6.81 -41.50 25.05
N GLY A 124 -6.17 -41.90 23.95
CA GLY A 124 -6.56 -43.01 23.08
C GLY A 124 -6.35 -44.40 23.70
N ARG A 125 -5.85 -44.48 24.94
CA ARG A 125 -5.75 -45.74 25.69
C ARG A 125 -7.03 -46.14 26.43
N LEU A 126 -8.11 -45.35 26.35
CA LEU A 126 -9.36 -45.63 27.07
C LEU A 126 -10.64 -45.57 26.22
N ILE A 127 -10.54 -45.30 24.92
CA ILE A 127 -11.71 -45.36 24.02
C ILE A 127 -11.30 -46.12 22.76
N THR A 128 -11.60 -47.42 22.77
CA THR A 128 -11.24 -48.34 21.70
C THR A 128 -12.31 -48.36 20.61
N ARG A 129 -13.57 -48.13 21.00
CA ARG A 129 -14.74 -48.27 20.12
C ARG A 129 -15.89 -47.43 20.67
N CYS A 130 -16.60 -46.69 19.83
CA CYS A 130 -17.87 -46.05 20.22
C CYS A 130 -19.05 -46.53 19.37
N ARG A 131 -20.31 -46.22 19.61
CA ARG A 131 -21.45 -46.60 18.76
C ARG A 131 -22.53 -45.54 18.83
N VAL A 132 -23.33 -45.40 17.77
CA VAL A 132 -24.48 -44.48 17.74
C VAL A 132 -25.70 -45.22 18.25
N CYS A 133 -26.50 -44.66 19.15
CA CYS A 133 -27.77 -45.27 19.57
C CYS A 133 -28.94 -44.33 19.34
N LEU A 134 -29.97 -44.73 18.61
CA LEU A 134 -31.20 -43.99 18.42
C LEU A 134 -32.24 -44.40 19.47
N LEU A 135 -32.74 -43.44 20.23
CA LEU A 135 -33.96 -43.57 21.02
C LEU A 135 -35.11 -42.86 20.30
N VAL A 136 -36.20 -43.59 20.07
CA VAL A 136 -37.47 -43.08 19.56
C VAL A 136 -38.53 -43.23 20.66
N THR A 137 -39.26 -42.16 20.93
CA THR A 137 -40.40 -42.15 21.87
C THR A 137 -41.61 -41.47 21.22
N GLY A 138 -42.80 -42.03 21.38
CA GLY A 138 -44.04 -41.48 20.84
C GLY A 138 -45.18 -42.51 20.88
N PRO A 139 -46.34 -42.19 20.31
CA PRO A 139 -47.50 -43.08 20.35
C PRO A 139 -47.26 -44.37 19.53
N TYR A 140 -47.90 -45.46 19.97
CA TYR A 140 -47.58 -46.82 19.51
C TYR A 140 -47.88 -47.06 18.02
N ASP A 141 -48.91 -46.39 17.51
CA ASP A 141 -49.42 -46.46 16.15
C ASP A 141 -48.48 -45.84 15.11
N GLN A 142 -47.73 -44.79 15.47
CA GLN A 142 -46.82 -44.09 14.54
C GLN A 142 -45.35 -44.44 14.76
N CYS A 143 -44.91 -44.52 16.02
CA CYS A 143 -43.50 -44.74 16.36
C CYS A 143 -43.15 -46.21 16.58
N GLN A 144 -44.15 -47.09 16.44
CA GLN A 144 -44.03 -48.52 16.74
C GLN A 144 -43.54 -48.78 18.18
N GLY A 145 -43.99 -47.91 19.10
CA GLY A 145 -43.62 -47.90 20.52
C GLY A 145 -42.26 -47.26 20.81
N ASN A 146 -41.81 -47.39 22.06
CA ASN A 146 -40.50 -46.90 22.47
C ASN A 146 -39.40 -47.85 21.99
N ARG A 147 -38.44 -47.35 21.22
CA ARG A 147 -37.35 -48.15 20.63
C ARG A 147 -36.00 -47.55 20.92
N ASN A 148 -35.03 -48.41 21.27
CA ASN A 148 -33.63 -48.05 21.44
C ASN A 148 -32.77 -48.97 20.55
N THR A 149 -32.19 -48.43 19.49
CA THR A 149 -31.37 -49.19 18.54
C THR A 149 -29.97 -48.62 18.51
N CYS A 150 -28.93 -49.45 18.43
CA CYS A 150 -27.55 -48.97 18.31
C CYS A 150 -26.89 -49.48 17.02
N SER A 151 -26.07 -48.64 16.39
CA SER A 151 -25.17 -49.02 15.31
C SER A 151 -24.06 -49.95 15.81
N GLY A 152 -23.33 -50.54 14.86
CA GLY A 152 -22.01 -51.09 15.14
C GLY A 152 -21.04 -50.00 15.63
N TRP A 153 -19.88 -50.43 16.10
CA TRP A 153 -18.95 -49.50 16.74
C TRP A 153 -18.20 -48.58 15.73
N SER A 154 -18.15 -47.25 15.96
CA SER A 154 -17.49 -46.14 15.25
C SER A 154 -16.56 -45.33 16.20
N THR A 155 -15.64 -44.50 15.71
CA THR A 155 -14.52 -43.93 16.52
C THR A 155 -14.63 -42.45 16.92
N SER A 156 -15.67 -41.69 16.56
CA SER A 156 -15.74 -40.24 16.87
C SER A 156 -17.15 -39.69 17.08
N PRO A 157 -17.65 -39.58 18.33
CA PRO A 157 -19.11 -39.54 18.43
C PRO A 157 -19.63 -38.56 19.56
N GLN A 158 -20.60 -37.69 19.23
CA GLN A 158 -21.33 -36.78 20.15
C GLN A 158 -22.83 -36.78 19.84
N TYR A 159 -23.74 -36.84 20.83
CA TYR A 159 -25.20 -36.80 20.66
C TYR A 159 -25.65 -35.52 19.91
N THR A 160 -26.65 -35.60 19.04
CA THR A 160 -27.36 -34.37 18.60
C THR A 160 -28.44 -33.94 19.58
N GLN A 161 -28.83 -32.68 19.40
CA GLN A 161 -30.09 -32.15 19.87
C GLN A 161 -31.28 -33.00 19.38
N THR A 162 -32.23 -33.26 20.28
CA THR A 162 -33.47 -33.96 19.97
C THR A 162 -34.18 -33.32 18.78
N TYR A 163 -34.62 -34.14 17.84
CA TYR A 163 -35.40 -33.73 16.68
C TYR A 163 -36.77 -34.43 16.71
N ARG A 164 -37.81 -33.69 16.33
CA ARG A 164 -39.17 -34.20 16.17
C ARG A 164 -39.42 -34.44 14.69
N ASP A 165 -39.73 -35.68 14.35
CA ASP A 165 -40.12 -36.05 12.99
C ASP A 165 -41.57 -35.63 12.74
N ASP A 166 -41.74 -34.55 11.97
CA ASP A 166 -43.04 -33.97 11.58
C ASP A 166 -43.28 -34.13 10.07
N THR A 167 -42.75 -35.20 9.45
CA THR A 167 -42.78 -35.44 7.99
C THR A 167 -44.19 -35.39 7.36
N ASP A 168 -45.26 -35.48 8.14
CA ASP A 168 -46.66 -35.41 7.67
C ASP A 168 -47.52 -34.33 8.36
N HIS A 169 -46.91 -33.32 8.99
CA HIS A 169 -47.58 -32.21 9.70
C HIS A 169 -48.55 -32.65 10.81
N ARG A 170 -48.40 -33.85 11.36
CA ARG A 170 -49.23 -34.31 12.48
C ARG A 170 -48.74 -33.77 13.82
N SER A 171 -49.68 -33.55 14.73
CA SER A 171 -49.39 -33.13 16.12
C SER A 171 -48.68 -34.21 16.94
N ASP A 172 -48.60 -35.45 16.45
CA ASP A 172 -48.23 -36.62 17.25
C ASP A 172 -46.92 -37.30 16.77
N GLY A 173 -46.04 -36.55 16.11
CA GLY A 173 -44.77 -37.03 15.58
C GLY A 173 -43.82 -37.64 16.62
N CYS A 174 -42.90 -38.48 16.15
CA CYS A 174 -41.96 -39.19 17.01
C CYS A 174 -40.86 -38.25 17.54
N TYR A 175 -40.58 -38.35 18.84
CA TYR A 175 -39.42 -37.71 19.44
C TYR A 175 -38.21 -38.62 19.30
N MET A 176 -37.20 -38.13 18.59
CA MET A 176 -35.99 -38.87 18.31
C MET A 176 -34.80 -38.18 18.96
N ARG A 177 -33.99 -38.93 19.69
CA ARG A 177 -32.67 -38.49 20.14
C ARG A 177 -31.66 -39.58 19.85
N TRP A 178 -30.45 -39.20 19.51
CA TRP A 178 -29.40 -40.19 19.32
C TRP A 178 -28.21 -39.95 20.23
N LYS A 179 -27.72 -41.06 20.80
CA LYS A 179 -26.52 -41.21 21.58
C LYS A 179 -25.32 -41.48 20.77
N ILE A 180 -24.20 -41.14 21.37
CA ILE A 180 -22.99 -41.88 21.19
C ILE A 180 -22.56 -42.53 22.52
N GLU A 181 -22.11 -43.78 22.48
CA GLU A 181 -21.50 -44.47 23.62
C GLU A 181 -20.08 -44.92 23.26
N CYS A 182 -19.09 -44.70 24.11
CA CYS A 182 -17.69 -45.08 23.91
C CYS A 182 -17.20 -46.04 25.01
N GLN A 183 -16.38 -47.03 24.65
CA GLN A 183 -15.71 -47.98 25.55
C GLN A 183 -14.25 -48.19 25.15
#